data_AF-A0A238FAA0-F1
#
_entry.id   AF-A0A238FAA0-F1
#
_cell.length_a   1.000
_cell.length_b   1.000
_cell.length_c   1.000
_cell.angle_alpha   90.00
_cell.angle_beta   90.00
_cell.angle_gamma   90.00
#
_symmetry.space_group_name_H-M   'P 1'
#
loop_
_entity.id
_entity.type
_entity.pdbx_description
1 polymer ?
#
loop_
_entity_poly.entity_id
_entity_poly.type
_entity_poly.pdbx_seq_one_letter_code
_entity_poly.pdbx_strand_id
1 'polypeptide(L)'
;MSSYAAMSNSHLPLVPEALPQSNKENCDPSYDVDYESGLMQVAQKQPAGSAQPSRRPTGSVNPPSKLSQVNPSLFISGYDGASSLSILQQAGITHIINVTSEYEDCFPLHFIYLRLRARDKRSERLGPYFEQVSAFVLKAQQEGGRVLVHCQEGISRSATLVLAVMIINKGETLDQAFDALRTARPAVEPSPNFLRELRALERRLFGTASTRRLTPAEKASTDDLEAPEDIAEELTRLTSMAAVSEMTPSTEDHRTAIALVRGRGAHPLREIISTAVYKTFDVYARRELRDVRARAALARFFNALVVAGVFERADLRTSLQELFESEEWADFAMEDVPYAAGYARELMKQLT
;
A
#
# COMPACT_ATOMS: atom_id res chain seq x y z
N MET A 1 -25.90 -66.15 21.24
CA MET A 1 -26.00 -65.37 22.49
C MET A 1 -25.47 -63.98 22.17
N SER A 2 -26.33 -63.02 21.79
CA SER A 2 -26.89 -61.94 22.67
C SER A 2 -25.79 -61.20 23.44
N SER A 3 -25.65 -59.86 23.44
CA SER A 3 -26.70 -58.84 23.50
C SER A 3 -26.30 -57.46 22.94
N TYR A 4 -27.33 -56.65 22.68
CA TYR A 4 -27.33 -55.19 22.50
C TYR A 4 -26.80 -54.42 23.72
N ALA A 5 -26.20 -53.24 23.48
CA ALA A 5 -26.47 -51.99 24.21
C ALA A 5 -25.95 -50.78 23.40
N ALA A 6 -26.83 -49.84 23.11
CA ALA A 6 -26.53 -48.54 22.51
C ALA A 6 -26.31 -47.49 23.61
N MET A 7 -25.39 -46.55 23.44
CA MET A 7 -25.50 -45.19 23.99
C MET A 7 -24.80 -44.18 23.06
N SER A 8 -25.50 -43.07 22.84
CA SER A 8 -25.14 -41.92 22.03
C SER A 8 -24.09 -41.03 22.70
N ASN A 9 -23.27 -40.32 21.91
CA ASN A 9 -23.38 -38.88 21.77
C ASN A 9 -22.31 -38.28 20.83
N SER A 10 -22.84 -37.40 20.00
CA SER A 10 -22.25 -36.38 19.13
C SER A 10 -21.01 -35.65 19.68
N HIS A 11 -19.98 -35.58 18.84
CA HIS A 11 -19.05 -34.45 18.78
C HIS A 11 -18.97 -33.96 17.33
N LEU A 12 -19.82 -32.98 17.02
CA LEU A 12 -19.63 -32.11 15.86
C LEU A 12 -18.44 -31.17 16.15
N PRO A 13 -17.55 -30.90 15.18
CA PRO A 13 -16.48 -29.94 15.36
C PRO A 13 -17.07 -28.53 15.54
N LEU A 14 -16.47 -27.80 16.50
CA LEU A 14 -16.81 -26.45 16.90
C LEU A 14 -16.86 -25.50 15.70
N VAL A 15 -17.98 -24.77 15.60
CA VAL A 15 -18.19 -23.64 14.68
C VAL A 15 -17.17 -22.54 15.02
N PRO A 16 -16.48 -21.93 14.05
CA PRO A 16 -15.60 -20.79 14.32
C PRO A 16 -16.41 -19.61 14.89
N GLU A 17 -15.87 -18.95 15.91
CA GLU A 17 -16.42 -17.74 16.52
C GLU A 17 -16.85 -16.70 15.46
N ALA A 18 -18.01 -16.11 15.68
CA ALA A 18 -18.59 -15.10 14.81
C ALA A 18 -17.63 -13.91 14.58
N LEU A 19 -17.45 -13.54 13.32
CA LEU A 19 -16.69 -12.35 12.91
C LEU A 19 -17.29 -11.08 13.52
N PRO A 20 -16.47 -10.10 13.94
CA PRO A 20 -16.94 -8.88 14.59
C PRO A 20 -17.89 -8.06 13.68
N GLN A 21 -18.99 -7.59 14.26
CA GLN A 21 -20.14 -6.94 13.60
C GLN A 21 -19.89 -5.51 13.06
N SER A 22 -18.66 -4.99 13.04
CA SER A 22 -18.43 -3.62 12.59
C SER A 22 -18.36 -3.54 11.05
N ASN A 23 -19.33 -2.85 10.45
CA ASN A 23 -19.40 -2.35 9.06
C ASN A 23 -20.16 -3.16 7.99
N LYS A 24 -21.08 -4.07 8.37
CA LYS A 24 -22.07 -4.61 7.40
C LYS A 24 -23.16 -3.60 7.00
N GLU A 25 -23.35 -2.53 7.78
CA GLU A 25 -24.44 -1.55 7.60
C GLU A 25 -24.34 -0.69 6.31
N ASN A 26 -23.20 -0.70 5.61
CA ASN A 26 -22.96 0.15 4.43
C ASN A 26 -22.99 -0.59 3.07
N CYS A 27 -23.17 -1.91 3.08
CA CYS A 27 -23.43 -2.67 1.87
C CYS A 27 -24.94 -2.60 1.55
N ASP A 28 -25.33 -2.68 0.28
CA ASP A 28 -26.75 -2.56 -0.14
C ASP A 28 -27.68 -3.44 0.74
N PRO A 29 -28.55 -2.84 1.57
CA PRO A 29 -29.37 -3.57 2.55
C PRO A 29 -30.54 -4.34 1.91
N SER A 30 -30.72 -4.25 0.59
CA SER A 30 -31.76 -5.01 -0.11
C SER A 30 -31.48 -6.52 -0.20
N TYR A 31 -30.30 -6.97 0.21
CA TYR A 31 -29.88 -8.38 0.19
C TYR A 31 -29.17 -8.78 1.50
N ASP A 32 -29.85 -8.62 2.64
CA ASP A 32 -29.38 -9.24 3.88
C ASP A 32 -29.52 -10.76 3.81
N VAL A 33 -28.41 -11.47 3.98
CA VAL A 33 -28.40 -12.92 4.14
C VAL A 33 -28.48 -13.20 5.65
N ASP A 34 -29.65 -13.64 6.11
CA ASP A 34 -29.83 -14.14 7.48
C ASP A 34 -28.99 -15.41 7.67
N TYR A 35 -27.83 -15.25 8.32
CA TYR A 35 -26.88 -16.33 8.58
C TYR A 35 -27.43 -17.42 9.52
N GLU A 36 -28.55 -17.17 10.22
CA GLU A 36 -29.16 -18.14 11.15
C GLU A 36 -30.15 -19.13 10.48
N SER A 37 -30.62 -18.87 9.25
CA SER A 37 -31.74 -19.65 8.68
C SER A 37 -31.41 -20.49 7.44
N GLY A 38 -30.22 -20.34 6.85
CA GLY A 38 -29.78 -21.15 5.71
C GLY A 38 -30.67 -21.05 4.45
N LEU A 39 -31.54 -20.04 4.36
CA LEU A 39 -32.50 -19.87 3.27
C LEU A 39 -32.37 -18.46 2.67
N MET A 40 -32.14 -18.39 1.35
CA MET A 40 -32.29 -17.15 0.59
C MET A 40 -33.77 -16.72 0.59
N GLN A 41 -34.08 -15.54 1.12
CA GLN A 41 -35.39 -14.90 0.90
C GLN A 41 -35.22 -13.62 0.09
N VAL A 42 -35.84 -13.57 -1.08
CA VAL A 42 -35.91 -12.37 -1.94
C VAL A 42 -37.15 -11.58 -1.53
N ALA A 43 -36.98 -10.46 -0.83
CA ALA A 43 -38.08 -9.53 -0.57
C ALA A 43 -38.28 -8.61 -1.80
N GLN A 44 -39.18 -8.96 -2.71
CA GLN A 44 -39.60 -8.07 -3.79
C GLN A 44 -40.49 -6.94 -3.25
N LYS A 45 -39.98 -5.72 -3.16
CA LYS A 45 -40.83 -4.52 -3.02
C LYS A 45 -41.00 -3.88 -4.40
N GLN A 46 -42.18 -4.06 -5.00
CA GLN A 46 -42.60 -3.27 -6.17
C GLN A 46 -42.94 -1.84 -5.74
N PRO A 47 -42.56 -0.79 -6.50
CA PRO A 47 -43.22 0.49 -6.40
C PRO A 47 -44.40 0.56 -7.38
N ALA A 48 -45.53 1.03 -6.86
CA ALA A 48 -46.75 1.32 -7.60
C ALA A 48 -46.52 2.41 -8.67
N GLY A 49 -47.21 2.29 -9.81
CA GLY A 49 -47.04 3.17 -10.96
C GLY A 49 -47.70 4.55 -10.84
N SER A 50 -47.18 5.52 -11.62
CA SER A 50 -47.93 6.26 -12.65
C SER A 50 -47.13 7.41 -13.29
N ALA A 51 -47.39 7.61 -14.59
CA ALA A 51 -47.21 8.79 -15.45
C ALA A 51 -45.80 9.21 -15.95
N GLN A 52 -45.59 9.04 -17.27
CA GLN A 52 -44.55 9.71 -18.07
C GLN A 52 -44.95 11.14 -18.45
N PRO A 53 -43.98 12.07 -18.60
CA PRO A 53 -44.07 13.08 -19.64
C PRO A 53 -42.91 12.94 -20.64
N SER A 54 -43.24 13.07 -21.92
CA SER A 54 -42.30 13.10 -23.04
C SER A 54 -41.38 14.34 -22.96
N ARG A 55 -40.07 14.13 -23.07
CA ARG A 55 -39.09 15.20 -23.35
C ARG A 55 -38.06 14.74 -24.37
N ARG A 56 -37.77 15.64 -25.32
CA ARG A 56 -36.85 15.52 -26.46
C ARG A 56 -35.39 15.25 -26.02
N PRO A 57 -34.55 14.66 -26.88
CA PRO A 57 -33.19 14.29 -26.53
C PRO A 57 -32.32 15.54 -26.40
N THR A 58 -31.91 15.85 -25.18
CA THR A 58 -30.74 16.71 -24.91
C THR A 58 -29.64 15.79 -24.43
N GLY A 59 -28.43 15.97 -24.97
CA GLY A 59 -27.33 15.00 -24.88
C GLY A 59 -27.13 14.45 -23.47
N SER A 60 -27.32 13.14 -23.33
CA SER A 60 -27.06 12.40 -22.09
C SER A 60 -25.56 12.33 -21.89
N VAL A 61 -25.01 13.26 -21.11
CA VAL A 61 -23.79 12.94 -20.36
C VAL A 61 -24.26 12.03 -19.24
N ASN A 62 -24.17 10.72 -19.47
CA ASN A 62 -24.40 9.74 -18.41
C ASN A 62 -23.47 10.10 -17.24
N PRO A 63 -23.95 10.11 -15.99
CA PRO A 63 -23.06 10.25 -14.84
C PRO A 63 -21.97 9.18 -14.94
N PRO A 64 -20.72 9.48 -14.52
CA PRO A 64 -19.65 8.50 -14.57
C PRO A 64 -20.10 7.22 -13.86
N SER A 65 -19.98 6.08 -14.55
CA SER A 65 -20.38 4.79 -13.99
C SER A 65 -19.57 4.52 -12.71
N LYS A 66 -20.24 4.01 -11.67
CA LYS A 66 -19.60 3.67 -10.39
C LYS A 66 -18.44 2.68 -10.56
N LEU A 67 -18.54 1.81 -11.58
CA LEU A 67 -17.46 0.96 -12.08
C LEU A 67 -16.90 1.52 -13.38
N SER A 68 -15.57 1.63 -13.47
CA SER A 68 -14.85 1.97 -14.69
C SER A 68 -14.21 0.71 -15.26
N GLN A 69 -14.50 0.39 -16.52
CA GLN A 69 -13.86 -0.73 -17.22
C GLN A 69 -12.50 -0.30 -17.75
N VAL A 70 -11.43 -0.95 -17.29
CA VAL A 70 -10.06 -0.68 -17.74
C VAL A 70 -9.74 -1.50 -18.99
N ASN A 71 -10.20 -2.76 -19.02
CA ASN A 71 -10.13 -3.65 -20.18
C ASN A 71 -11.23 -4.74 -20.07
N PRO A 72 -11.36 -5.70 -21.01
CA PRO A 72 -12.44 -6.69 -20.99
C PRO A 72 -12.61 -7.49 -19.69
N SER A 73 -11.56 -7.62 -18.88
CA SER A 73 -11.54 -8.45 -17.67
C SER A 73 -11.07 -7.74 -16.41
N LEU A 74 -10.78 -6.43 -16.46
CA LEU A 74 -10.31 -5.64 -15.31
C LEU A 74 -11.12 -4.36 -15.16
N PHE A 75 -11.58 -4.12 -13.93
CA PHE A 75 -12.42 -2.99 -13.54
C PHE A 75 -11.83 -2.29 -12.31
N ILE A 76 -12.16 -1.01 -12.15
CA ILE A 76 -11.81 -0.19 -10.98
C ILE A 76 -13.04 0.56 -10.48
N SER A 77 -13.18 0.67 -9.15
CA SER A 77 -14.23 1.49 -8.51
C SER A 77 -13.78 2.07 -7.18
N GLY A 78 -14.60 2.96 -6.63
CA GLY A 78 -14.66 3.20 -5.19
C GLY A 78 -15.50 2.16 -4.47
N TYR A 79 -15.67 2.35 -3.17
CA TYR A 79 -16.50 1.50 -2.32
C TYR A 79 -17.97 1.55 -2.75
N ASP A 80 -18.44 2.70 -3.24
CA ASP A 80 -19.80 2.90 -3.77
C ASP A 80 -20.18 1.96 -4.92
N GLY A 81 -19.19 1.58 -5.75
CA GLY A 81 -19.34 0.58 -6.80
C GLY A 81 -19.21 -0.84 -6.27
N ALA A 82 -18.28 -1.07 -5.35
CA ALA A 82 -18.03 -2.39 -4.74
C ALA A 82 -19.13 -2.84 -3.78
N SER A 83 -19.93 -1.91 -3.26
CA SER A 83 -21.05 -2.18 -2.33
C SER A 83 -22.38 -2.44 -3.03
N SER A 84 -22.42 -2.51 -4.36
CA SER A 84 -23.64 -2.73 -5.15
C SER A 84 -23.63 -4.06 -5.89
N LEU A 85 -24.29 -5.07 -5.31
CA LEU A 85 -24.35 -6.43 -5.87
C LEU A 85 -24.88 -6.45 -7.32
N SER A 86 -25.93 -5.66 -7.59
CA SER A 86 -26.55 -5.59 -8.91
C SER A 86 -25.59 -5.05 -9.97
N ILE A 87 -24.81 -4.01 -9.66
CA ILE A 87 -23.82 -3.45 -10.59
C ILE A 87 -22.69 -4.46 -10.84
N LEU A 88 -22.22 -5.13 -9.79
CA LEU A 88 -21.18 -6.16 -9.90
C LEU A 88 -21.64 -7.33 -10.78
N GLN A 89 -22.85 -7.82 -10.58
CA GLN A 89 -23.44 -8.91 -11.38
C GLN A 89 -23.68 -8.51 -12.82
N GLN A 90 -24.21 -7.31 -13.08
CA GLN A 90 -24.42 -6.79 -14.44
C GLN A 90 -23.10 -6.62 -15.20
N ALA A 91 -22.03 -6.22 -14.51
CA ALA A 91 -20.70 -6.14 -15.08
C ALA A 91 -20.03 -7.53 -15.26
N GLY A 92 -20.64 -8.60 -14.74
CA GLY A 92 -20.11 -9.95 -14.78
C GLY A 92 -18.86 -10.12 -13.92
N ILE A 93 -18.72 -9.34 -12.84
CA ILE A 93 -17.61 -9.48 -11.90
C ILE A 93 -17.68 -10.85 -11.24
N THR A 94 -16.52 -11.47 -11.08
CA THR A 94 -16.36 -12.80 -10.47
C THR A 94 -15.38 -12.78 -9.31
N HIS A 95 -14.41 -11.86 -9.38
CA HIS A 95 -13.31 -11.72 -8.45
C HIS A 95 -13.20 -10.26 -8.00
N ILE A 96 -12.90 -10.03 -6.73
CA ILE A 96 -12.80 -8.68 -6.15
C ILE A 96 -11.51 -8.57 -5.34
N ILE A 97 -10.74 -7.52 -5.61
CA ILE A 97 -9.59 -7.11 -4.81
C ILE A 97 -10.00 -5.91 -3.98
N ASN A 98 -10.11 -6.10 -2.67
CA ASN A 98 -10.42 -5.05 -1.71
C ASN A 98 -9.11 -4.56 -1.08
N VAL A 99 -8.67 -3.34 -1.45
CA VAL A 99 -7.48 -2.70 -0.86
C VAL A 99 -7.86 -1.63 0.16
N THR A 100 -8.68 -2.00 1.14
CA THR A 100 -9.08 -1.12 2.24
C THR A 100 -8.86 -1.78 3.60
N SER A 101 -8.48 -0.97 4.58
CA SER A 101 -8.43 -1.36 5.99
C SER A 101 -9.76 -1.10 6.69
N GLU A 102 -10.52 -0.14 6.18
CA GLU A 102 -11.70 0.45 6.79
C GLU A 102 -13.03 -0.19 6.35
N TYR A 103 -13.07 -0.86 5.19
CA TYR A 103 -14.27 -1.52 4.67
C TYR A 103 -14.09 -3.03 4.54
N GLU A 104 -15.05 -3.78 5.08
CA GLU A 104 -15.12 -5.24 4.94
C GLU A 104 -15.68 -5.67 3.58
N ASP A 105 -15.50 -6.96 3.27
CA ASP A 105 -15.97 -7.54 2.01
C ASP A 105 -17.50 -7.65 2.02
N CYS A 106 -18.19 -6.93 1.12
CA CYS A 106 -19.65 -6.86 1.14
C CYS A 106 -20.35 -8.17 0.78
N PHE A 107 -19.81 -8.94 -0.17
CA PHE A 107 -20.51 -10.10 -0.75
C PHE A 107 -19.62 -11.36 -0.83
N PRO A 108 -19.03 -11.82 0.30
CA PRO A 108 -18.04 -12.89 0.31
C PRO A 108 -18.57 -14.25 -0.17
N LEU A 109 -19.90 -14.43 -0.21
CA LEU A 109 -20.55 -15.63 -0.73
C LEU A 109 -20.80 -15.59 -2.26
N HIS A 110 -20.65 -14.43 -2.89
CA HIS A 110 -20.97 -14.23 -4.32
C HIS A 110 -19.73 -14.11 -5.20
N PHE A 111 -18.60 -13.64 -4.64
CA PHE A 111 -17.38 -13.39 -5.39
C PHE A 111 -16.17 -13.97 -4.68
N ILE A 112 -15.11 -14.22 -5.43
CA ILE A 112 -13.82 -14.62 -4.89
C ILE A 112 -13.03 -13.37 -4.50
N TYR A 113 -12.70 -13.23 -3.22
CA TYR A 113 -12.01 -12.04 -2.71
C TYR A 113 -10.50 -12.25 -2.55
N LEU A 114 -9.74 -11.20 -2.86
CA LEU A 114 -8.40 -10.96 -2.33
C LEU A 114 -8.45 -9.70 -1.46
N ARG A 115 -8.26 -9.86 -0.15
CA ARG A 115 -8.28 -8.75 0.80
C ARG A 115 -6.87 -8.29 1.13
N LEU A 116 -6.60 -7.00 0.92
CA LEU A 116 -5.35 -6.33 1.23
C LEU A 116 -5.64 -5.15 2.17
N ARG A 117 -5.17 -5.24 3.41
CA ARG A 117 -5.38 -4.16 4.39
C ARG A 117 -4.31 -3.09 4.18
N ALA A 118 -4.70 -2.00 3.53
CA ALA A 118 -3.83 -0.84 3.30
C ALA A 118 -4.62 0.47 3.47
N ARG A 119 -3.96 1.51 4.00
CA ARG A 119 -4.49 2.87 4.20
C ARG A 119 -3.93 3.83 3.16
N ASP A 120 -4.65 4.88 2.81
CA ASP A 120 -4.14 5.89 1.84
C ASP A 120 -3.29 6.95 2.57
N LYS A 121 -2.10 6.57 3.05
CA LYS A 121 -1.17 7.45 3.77
C LYS A 121 0.22 7.40 3.13
N ARG A 122 1.04 8.43 3.39
CA ARG A 122 2.41 8.53 2.86
C ARG A 122 3.33 7.37 3.28
N SER A 123 3.14 6.82 4.48
CA SER A 123 3.92 5.69 5.01
C SER A 123 3.48 4.33 4.47
N GLU A 124 2.28 4.24 3.87
CA GLU A 124 1.75 2.97 3.38
C GLU A 124 2.55 2.47 2.17
N ARG A 125 2.67 1.15 2.06
CA ARG A 125 3.35 0.48 0.95
C ARG A 125 2.44 -0.52 0.25
N LEU A 126 2.32 -0.38 -1.07
CA LEU A 126 1.57 -1.33 -1.91
C LEU A 126 2.48 -2.23 -2.73
N GLY A 127 3.75 -1.83 -2.92
CA GLY A 127 4.77 -2.58 -3.64
C GLY A 127 4.85 -4.06 -3.30
N PRO A 128 4.84 -4.46 -2.00
CA PRO A 128 4.88 -5.87 -1.63
C PRO A 128 3.71 -6.73 -2.16
N TYR A 129 2.59 -6.11 -2.54
CA TYR A 129 1.40 -6.82 -3.03
C TYR A 129 1.34 -6.92 -4.56
N PHE A 130 2.21 -6.23 -5.30
CA PHE A 130 2.10 -6.10 -6.76
C PHE A 130 2.07 -7.45 -7.48
N GLU A 131 3.01 -8.36 -7.16
CA GLU A 131 3.06 -9.70 -7.74
C GLU A 131 1.84 -10.54 -7.37
N GLN A 132 1.39 -10.46 -6.10
CA GLN A 132 0.23 -11.21 -5.62
C GLN A 132 -1.05 -10.78 -6.36
N VAL A 133 -1.24 -9.47 -6.52
CA VAL A 133 -2.38 -8.89 -7.24
C VAL A 133 -2.33 -9.24 -8.72
N SER A 134 -1.16 -9.09 -9.35
CA SER A 134 -0.94 -9.46 -10.75
C SER A 134 -1.28 -10.93 -11.01
N ALA A 135 -0.80 -11.84 -10.16
CA ALA A 135 -1.07 -13.27 -10.28
C ALA A 135 -2.56 -13.59 -10.07
N PHE A 136 -3.22 -12.95 -9.11
CA PHE A 136 -4.66 -13.11 -8.89
C PHE A 136 -5.48 -12.66 -10.10
N VAL A 137 -5.14 -11.51 -10.69
CA VAL A 137 -5.81 -11.02 -11.90
C VAL A 137 -5.57 -11.97 -13.07
N LEU A 138 -4.32 -12.39 -13.29
CA LEU A 138 -3.98 -13.28 -14.40
C LEU A 138 -4.71 -14.63 -14.29
N LYS A 139 -4.78 -15.21 -13.09
CA LYS A 139 -5.52 -16.45 -12.85
C LYS A 139 -7.00 -16.29 -13.16
N ALA A 140 -7.64 -15.26 -12.62
CA ALA A 140 -9.06 -14.99 -12.87
C ALA A 140 -9.34 -14.81 -14.38
N GLN A 141 -8.45 -14.11 -15.10
CA GLN A 141 -8.55 -13.94 -16.55
C GLN A 141 -8.45 -15.26 -17.31
N GLN A 142 -7.55 -16.16 -16.93
CA GLN A 142 -7.39 -17.48 -17.53
C GLN A 142 -8.63 -18.37 -17.33
N GLU A 143 -9.35 -18.16 -16.24
CA GLU A 143 -10.62 -18.83 -15.92
C GLU A 143 -11.83 -18.17 -16.60
N GLY A 144 -11.61 -17.14 -17.44
CA GLY A 144 -12.68 -16.39 -18.11
C GLY A 144 -13.41 -15.40 -17.19
N GLY A 145 -12.88 -15.17 -15.99
CA GLY A 145 -13.42 -14.26 -15.00
C GLY A 145 -13.12 -12.78 -15.28
N ARG A 146 -13.85 -11.93 -14.57
CA ARG A 146 -13.64 -10.48 -14.50
C ARG A 146 -13.33 -10.05 -13.08
N VAL A 147 -12.35 -9.16 -12.95
CA VAL A 147 -11.81 -8.70 -11.67
C VAL A 147 -12.16 -7.24 -11.45
N LEU A 148 -12.67 -6.92 -10.26
CA LEU A 148 -12.77 -5.56 -9.77
C LEU A 148 -11.63 -5.29 -8.77
N VAL A 149 -10.96 -4.16 -8.90
CA VAL A 149 -10.05 -3.63 -7.87
C VAL A 149 -10.68 -2.38 -7.27
N HIS A 150 -10.93 -2.35 -5.96
CA HIS A 150 -11.52 -1.20 -5.32
C HIS A 150 -10.76 -0.77 -4.06
N CYS A 151 -10.86 0.52 -3.76
CA CYS A 151 -10.51 1.07 -2.46
C CYS A 151 -11.72 1.85 -1.93
N GLN A 152 -11.51 2.88 -1.11
CA GLN A 152 -12.59 3.78 -0.69
C GLN A 152 -13.11 4.64 -1.85
N GLU A 153 -12.26 5.43 -2.50
CA GLU A 153 -12.70 6.41 -3.52
C GLU A 153 -12.42 5.95 -4.97
N GLY A 154 -11.62 4.88 -5.12
CA GLY A 154 -11.15 4.45 -6.44
C GLY A 154 -10.16 5.43 -7.08
N ILE A 155 -9.40 6.18 -6.27
CA ILE A 155 -8.53 7.27 -6.71
C ILE A 155 -7.04 6.88 -6.65
N SER A 156 -6.56 6.42 -5.49
CA SER A 156 -5.12 6.22 -5.24
C SER A 156 -4.73 4.75 -5.05
N ARG A 157 -5.14 4.09 -3.95
CA ARG A 157 -4.78 2.67 -3.67
C ARG A 157 -5.14 1.69 -4.79
N SER A 158 -6.41 1.65 -5.19
CA SER A 158 -6.85 0.72 -6.25
C SER A 158 -6.27 1.07 -7.61
N ALA A 159 -6.12 2.36 -7.93
CA ALA A 159 -5.46 2.81 -9.14
C ALA A 159 -4.00 2.32 -9.20
N THR A 160 -3.28 2.41 -8.08
CA THR A 160 -1.90 1.92 -7.96
C THR A 160 -1.81 0.43 -8.30
N LEU A 161 -2.68 -0.39 -7.71
CA LEU A 161 -2.69 -1.84 -7.98
C LEU A 161 -3.07 -2.18 -9.42
N VAL A 162 -4.01 -1.43 -10.02
CA VAL A 162 -4.36 -1.60 -11.44
C VAL A 162 -3.19 -1.26 -12.35
N LEU A 163 -2.45 -0.18 -12.06
CA LEU A 163 -1.23 0.19 -12.80
C LEU A 163 -0.17 -0.91 -12.69
N ALA A 164 0.07 -1.44 -11.47
CA ALA A 164 1.00 -2.54 -11.27
C ALA A 164 0.63 -3.79 -12.10
N VAL A 165 -0.66 -4.14 -12.14
CA VAL A 165 -1.18 -5.23 -12.97
C VAL A 165 -0.92 -5.00 -14.45
N MET A 166 -1.13 -3.77 -14.95
CA MET A 166 -0.90 -3.43 -16.36
C MET A 166 0.58 -3.51 -16.72
N ILE A 167 1.47 -3.01 -15.84
CA ILE A 167 2.91 -3.11 -16.01
C ILE A 167 3.37 -4.58 -16.03
N ILE A 168 2.95 -5.38 -15.05
CA ILE A 168 3.41 -6.78 -14.92
C ILE A 168 2.79 -7.69 -16.00
N ASN A 169 1.47 -7.64 -16.20
CA ASN A 169 0.77 -8.63 -17.03
C ASN A 169 0.78 -8.26 -18.52
N LYS A 170 0.86 -6.98 -18.86
CA LYS A 170 0.86 -6.52 -20.26
C LYS A 170 2.20 -5.99 -20.76
N GLY A 171 3.15 -5.74 -19.87
CA GLY A 171 4.44 -5.15 -20.24
C GLY A 171 4.33 -3.69 -20.66
N GLU A 172 3.31 -2.96 -20.18
CA GLU A 172 3.13 -1.54 -20.46
C GLU A 172 4.06 -0.70 -19.56
N THR A 173 4.60 0.41 -20.09
CA THR A 173 5.31 1.39 -19.24
C THR A 173 4.32 2.03 -18.26
N LEU A 174 4.83 2.59 -17.15
CA LEU A 174 3.97 3.30 -16.20
C LEU A 174 3.23 4.45 -16.89
N ASP A 175 3.90 5.17 -17.80
CA ASP A 175 3.28 6.22 -18.59
C ASP A 175 2.08 5.73 -19.43
N GLN A 176 2.27 4.62 -20.16
CA GLN A 176 1.22 4.02 -20.98
C GLN A 176 0.05 3.51 -20.13
N ALA A 177 0.37 2.80 -19.05
CA ALA A 177 -0.63 2.25 -18.15
C ALA A 177 -1.45 3.36 -17.50
N PHE A 178 -0.79 4.46 -17.12
CA PHE A 178 -1.45 5.62 -16.51
C PHE A 178 -2.41 6.32 -17.48
N ASP A 179 -1.98 6.58 -18.71
CA ASP A 179 -2.82 7.25 -19.70
C ASP A 179 -4.05 6.39 -20.07
N ALA A 180 -3.88 5.07 -20.17
CA ALA A 180 -4.97 4.13 -20.39
C ALA A 180 -5.95 4.08 -19.20
N LEU A 181 -5.43 3.99 -17.98
CA LEU A 181 -6.27 3.97 -16.77
C LEU A 181 -7.03 5.29 -16.59
N ARG A 182 -6.38 6.44 -16.84
CA ARG A 182 -7.01 7.75 -16.70
C ARG A 182 -8.07 8.02 -17.76
N THR A 183 -7.96 7.38 -18.92
CA THR A 183 -9.05 7.35 -19.92
C THR A 183 -10.28 6.61 -19.37
N ALA A 184 -10.08 5.47 -18.70
CA ALA A 184 -11.17 4.70 -18.09
C ALA A 184 -11.76 5.37 -16.84
N ARG A 185 -10.93 6.04 -16.04
CA ARG A 185 -11.32 6.72 -14.80
C ARG A 185 -10.54 8.03 -14.64
N PRO A 186 -11.08 9.18 -15.10
CA PRO A 186 -10.37 10.46 -15.06
C PRO A 186 -9.95 10.95 -13.66
N ALA A 187 -10.64 10.48 -12.62
CA ALA A 187 -10.38 10.85 -11.22
C ALA A 187 -9.16 10.15 -10.60
N VAL A 188 -8.49 9.23 -11.29
CA VAL A 188 -7.31 8.53 -10.73
C VAL A 188 -6.19 9.50 -10.40
N GLU A 189 -5.73 9.43 -9.16
CA GLU A 189 -4.66 10.26 -8.62
C GLU A 189 -3.90 9.47 -7.54
N PRO A 190 -3.04 8.52 -7.94
CA PRO A 190 -2.16 7.82 -7.01
C PRO A 190 -1.28 8.79 -6.22
N SER A 191 -1.12 8.50 -4.93
CA SER A 191 -0.20 9.24 -4.05
C SER A 191 1.25 9.17 -4.56
N PRO A 192 2.09 10.20 -4.35
CA PRO A 192 3.46 10.24 -4.85
C PRO A 192 4.34 9.05 -4.43
N ASN A 193 4.20 8.56 -3.19
CA ASN A 193 4.89 7.36 -2.70
C ASN A 193 4.55 6.11 -3.53
N PHE A 194 3.29 5.92 -3.89
CA PHE A 194 2.88 4.79 -4.73
C PHE A 194 3.41 4.90 -6.16
N LEU A 195 3.47 6.11 -6.73
CA LEU A 195 4.09 6.33 -8.04
C LEU A 195 5.59 6.02 -8.02
N ARG A 196 6.29 6.27 -6.91
CA ARG A 196 7.69 5.84 -6.73
C ARG A 196 7.81 4.32 -6.72
N GLU A 197 6.95 3.61 -5.98
CA GLU A 197 6.95 2.14 -5.96
C GLU A 197 6.66 1.55 -7.36
N LEU A 198 5.77 2.16 -8.13
CA LEU A 198 5.49 1.76 -9.52
C LEU A 198 6.67 1.99 -10.47
N ARG A 199 7.43 3.08 -10.30
CA ARG A 199 8.67 3.29 -11.08
C ARG A 199 9.76 2.30 -10.70
N ALA A 200 9.87 1.95 -9.42
CA ALA A 200 10.79 0.90 -8.98
C ALA A 200 10.42 -0.46 -9.58
N LEU A 201 9.12 -0.79 -9.64
CA LEU A 201 8.60 -1.96 -10.34
C LEU A 201 8.97 -1.93 -11.83
N GLU A 202 8.68 -0.84 -12.53
CA GLU A 202 8.97 -0.67 -13.95
C GLU A 202 10.47 -0.82 -14.25
N ARG A 203 11.33 -0.17 -13.45
CA ARG A 203 12.79 -0.28 -13.60
C ARG A 203 13.27 -1.71 -13.41
N ARG A 204 12.74 -2.42 -12.42
CA ARG A 204 13.10 -3.82 -12.17
C ARG A 204 12.71 -4.73 -13.34
N LEU A 205 11.59 -4.46 -14.01
CA LEU A 205 11.10 -5.30 -15.10
C LEU A 205 11.71 -4.94 -16.46
N PHE A 206 11.94 -3.66 -16.73
CA PHE A 206 12.33 -3.17 -18.07
C PHE A 206 13.74 -2.55 -18.13
N GLY A 207 14.42 -2.40 -16.98
CA GLY A 207 15.73 -1.76 -16.88
C GLY A 207 15.69 -0.23 -16.94
N THR A 208 14.54 0.36 -17.26
CA THR A 208 14.30 1.81 -17.29
C THR A 208 12.95 2.13 -16.64
N ALA A 209 12.74 3.39 -16.27
CA ALA A 209 11.48 3.84 -15.68
C ALA A 209 11.01 5.16 -16.29
N SER A 210 9.70 5.33 -16.32
CA SER A 210 8.99 6.53 -16.72
C SER A 210 9.36 7.71 -15.82
N THR A 211 9.72 8.85 -16.40
CA THR A 211 10.19 10.04 -15.65
C THR A 211 9.14 11.15 -15.57
N ARG A 212 8.04 11.04 -16.33
CA ARG A 212 6.97 12.03 -16.34
C ARG A 212 6.29 12.11 -14.97
N ARG A 213 6.05 13.32 -14.48
CA ARG A 213 5.20 13.60 -13.31
C ARG A 213 3.73 13.48 -13.72
N LEU A 214 3.02 12.50 -13.16
CA LEU A 214 1.72 12.01 -13.62
C LEU A 214 0.53 12.74 -13.00
N THR A 215 0.63 13.11 -11.72
CA THR A 215 -0.47 13.72 -10.97
C THR A 215 -0.15 15.15 -10.52
N PRO A 216 -1.15 16.01 -10.29
CA PRO A 216 -0.96 17.30 -9.62
C PRO A 216 -0.23 17.17 -8.29
N ALA A 217 -0.63 16.21 -7.44
CA ALA A 217 0.04 15.93 -6.18
C ALA A 217 1.53 15.60 -6.34
N GLU A 218 1.90 14.84 -7.39
CA GLU A 218 3.30 14.53 -7.67
C GLU A 218 4.08 15.75 -8.18
N LYS A 219 3.46 16.62 -8.99
CA LYS A 219 4.08 17.85 -9.48
C LYS A 219 4.28 18.89 -8.38
N ALA A 220 3.39 18.90 -7.39
CA ALA A 220 3.46 19.76 -6.21
C ALA A 220 4.33 19.17 -5.11
N SER A 221 4.67 17.89 -5.19
CA SER A 221 5.55 17.24 -4.23
C SER A 221 6.96 17.81 -4.37
N THR A 222 7.53 18.25 -3.25
CA THR A 222 8.96 18.59 -3.15
C THR A 222 9.83 17.35 -3.02
N ASP A 223 9.28 16.13 -3.20
CA ASP A 223 10.02 14.85 -3.24
C ASP A 223 11.08 14.79 -4.36
N ASP A 224 11.21 15.84 -5.20
CA ASP A 224 12.44 16.12 -5.97
C ASP A 224 13.71 16.19 -5.08
N LEU A 225 13.55 16.24 -3.75
CA LEU A 225 14.60 16.21 -2.75
C LEU A 225 14.82 14.85 -2.06
N GLU A 226 14.02 13.82 -2.36
CA GLU A 226 14.30 12.49 -1.84
C GLU A 226 15.46 11.84 -2.61
N ALA A 227 16.59 11.73 -1.92
CA ALA A 227 17.81 11.07 -2.32
C ALA A 227 17.55 9.86 -3.25
N PRO A 228 18.11 9.84 -4.49
CA PRO A 228 17.87 8.78 -5.46
C PRO A 228 18.15 7.43 -4.80
N GLU A 229 17.39 6.40 -5.18
CA GLU A 229 17.53 5.04 -4.66
C GLU A 229 18.98 4.59 -4.42
N ASP A 230 19.94 5.06 -5.23
CA ASP A 230 21.39 4.95 -5.04
C ASP A 230 21.95 5.37 -3.67
N ILE A 231 21.57 6.53 -3.12
CA ILE A 231 22.04 6.97 -1.78
C ILE A 231 21.44 6.07 -0.72
N ALA A 232 20.19 5.69 -0.90
CA ALA A 232 19.43 4.99 0.10
C ALA A 232 19.79 3.48 0.12
N GLU A 233 20.17 2.93 -1.02
CA GLU A 233 20.77 1.61 -1.19
C GLU A 233 22.23 1.61 -0.70
N GLU A 234 23.01 2.66 -0.96
CA GLU A 234 24.37 2.81 -0.43
C GLU A 234 24.37 3.02 1.11
N LEU A 235 23.42 3.77 1.66
CA LEU A 235 23.21 3.91 3.11
C LEU A 235 22.81 2.58 3.75
N THR A 236 21.97 1.79 3.07
CA THR A 236 21.60 0.44 3.51
C THR A 236 22.80 -0.52 3.44
N ARG A 237 23.64 -0.41 2.40
CA ARG A 237 24.90 -1.14 2.24
C ARG A 237 25.88 -0.81 3.36
N LEU A 238 26.14 0.48 3.61
CA LEU A 238 27.04 0.96 4.66
C LEU A 238 26.58 0.57 6.07
N THR A 239 25.27 0.67 6.34
CA THR A 239 24.67 0.28 7.63
C THR A 239 24.71 -1.23 7.84
N SER A 240 24.55 -2.02 6.76
CA SER A 240 24.67 -3.49 6.78
C SER A 240 26.13 -3.94 6.95
N MET A 241 27.09 -3.29 6.30
CA MET A 241 28.53 -3.57 6.46
C MET A 241 29.02 -3.24 7.87
N ALA A 242 28.55 -2.12 8.46
CA ALA A 242 28.83 -1.78 9.85
C ALA A 242 28.28 -2.83 10.83
N ALA A 243 27.19 -3.52 10.50
CA ALA A 243 26.58 -4.53 11.37
C ALA A 243 27.31 -5.89 11.37
N VAL A 244 28.16 -6.15 10.38
CA VAL A 244 28.82 -7.46 10.15
C VAL A 244 30.29 -7.48 10.59
N SER A 245 30.94 -6.32 10.73
CA SER A 245 32.37 -6.24 11.09
C SER A 245 32.62 -5.33 12.29
N GLU A 246 33.51 -5.76 13.20
CA GLU A 246 34.13 -4.94 14.26
C GLU A 246 35.00 -3.84 13.63
N MET A 247 34.37 -2.88 12.95
CA MET A 247 35.05 -1.97 12.05
C MET A 247 35.70 -0.81 12.81
N THR A 248 37.03 -0.74 12.77
CA THR A 248 37.84 0.43 13.19
C THR A 248 37.90 1.51 12.09
N PRO A 249 38.18 2.79 12.40
CA PRO A 249 37.90 3.97 11.56
C PRO A 249 38.78 4.17 10.29
N SER A 250 39.21 3.13 9.56
CA SER A 250 40.25 3.33 8.51
C SER A 250 40.09 2.60 7.17
N THR A 251 38.90 2.15 6.77
CA THR A 251 38.74 1.49 5.45
C THR A 251 38.33 2.47 4.35
N GLU A 252 38.89 2.26 3.15
CA GLU A 252 38.69 3.02 1.91
C GLU A 252 37.20 3.30 1.58
N ASP A 253 36.30 2.40 1.99
CA ASP A 253 34.86 2.55 1.87
C ASP A 253 34.29 3.79 2.60
N HIS A 254 34.88 4.19 3.74
CA HIS A 254 34.50 5.43 4.44
C HIS A 254 34.82 6.65 3.58
N ARG A 255 35.98 6.67 2.92
CA ARG A 255 36.38 7.80 2.06
C ARG A 255 35.46 7.92 0.85
N THR A 256 35.06 6.81 0.26
CA THR A 256 34.13 6.78 -0.87
C THR A 256 32.74 7.29 -0.47
N ALA A 257 32.22 6.86 0.68
CA ALA A 257 30.93 7.34 1.20
C ALA A 257 30.95 8.86 1.50
N ILE A 258 32.01 9.34 2.15
CA ILE A 258 32.21 10.77 2.45
C ILE A 258 32.34 11.59 1.16
N ALA A 259 33.07 11.07 0.16
CA ALA A 259 33.24 11.73 -1.14
C ALA A 259 31.92 11.80 -1.93
N LEU A 260 31.08 10.77 -1.85
CA LEU A 260 29.73 10.75 -2.44
C LEU A 260 28.80 11.80 -1.85
N VAL A 261 28.79 11.96 -0.52
CA VAL A 261 27.96 12.98 0.15
C VAL A 261 28.49 14.39 -0.14
N ARG A 262 29.82 14.59 -0.16
CA ARG A 262 30.44 15.89 -0.47
C ARG A 262 30.29 16.29 -1.96
N GLY A 263 30.27 15.33 -2.88
CA GLY A 263 30.27 15.57 -4.32
C GLY A 263 28.92 15.96 -4.92
N ARG A 264 27.81 15.81 -4.19
CA ARG A 264 26.44 16.06 -4.72
C ARG A 264 25.87 17.45 -4.42
N GLY A 265 26.65 18.36 -3.83
CA GLY A 265 26.17 19.68 -3.42
C GLY A 265 25.25 19.59 -2.19
N ALA A 266 24.99 20.73 -1.55
CA ALA A 266 24.30 20.81 -0.26
C ALA A 266 22.84 20.30 -0.31
N HIS A 267 22.64 18.99 -0.23
CA HIS A 267 21.36 18.44 0.19
C HIS A 267 21.09 18.85 1.64
N PRO A 268 19.87 19.33 1.96
CA PRO A 268 19.51 19.70 3.33
C PRO A 268 19.81 18.56 4.30
N LEU A 269 20.61 18.87 5.33
CA LEU A 269 21.00 17.95 6.41
C LEU A 269 19.83 17.09 6.93
N ARG A 270 18.66 17.72 7.07
CA ARG A 270 17.41 17.12 7.54
C ARG A 270 16.96 15.92 6.71
N GLU A 271 17.15 15.96 5.39
CA GLU A 271 16.68 14.90 4.48
C GLU A 271 17.59 13.67 4.52
N ILE A 272 18.90 13.89 4.61
CA ILE A 272 19.89 12.82 4.77
C ILE A 272 19.63 12.07 6.08
N ILE A 273 19.40 12.81 7.16
CA ILE A 273 19.11 12.25 8.48
C ILE A 273 17.80 11.47 8.47
N SER A 274 16.70 12.08 7.99
CA SER A 274 15.38 11.46 7.93
C SER A 274 15.42 10.13 7.16
N THR A 275 16.03 10.14 5.96
CA THR A 275 16.14 8.96 5.10
C THR A 275 16.94 7.84 5.77
N ALA A 276 18.10 8.16 6.37
CA ALA A 276 18.95 7.18 7.03
C ALA A 276 18.25 6.53 8.23
N VAL A 277 17.53 7.33 9.03
CA VAL A 277 16.77 6.85 10.18
C VAL A 277 15.65 5.91 9.71
N TYR A 278 14.70 6.39 8.89
CA TYR A 278 13.53 5.60 8.50
C TYR A 278 13.91 4.30 7.79
N LYS A 279 14.87 4.32 6.86
CA LYS A 279 15.28 3.09 6.15
C LYS A 279 15.99 2.09 7.04
N THR A 280 16.83 2.56 7.95
CA THR A 280 17.47 1.67 8.94
C THR A 280 16.36 0.96 9.73
N PHE A 281 15.38 1.70 10.22
CA PHE A 281 14.29 1.07 10.96
C PHE A 281 13.43 0.12 10.13
N ASP A 282 13.05 0.47 8.90
CA ASP A 282 12.27 -0.45 8.04
C ASP A 282 13.02 -1.78 7.81
N VAL A 283 14.34 -1.73 7.60
CA VAL A 283 15.17 -2.93 7.42
C VAL A 283 15.28 -3.76 8.69
N TYR A 284 15.48 -3.13 9.86
CA TYR A 284 15.69 -3.84 11.12
C TYR A 284 14.39 -4.31 11.78
N ALA A 285 13.29 -3.56 11.64
CA ALA A 285 11.96 -3.94 12.11
C ALA A 285 11.49 -5.24 11.44
N ARG A 286 11.80 -5.43 10.16
CA ARG A 286 11.47 -6.66 9.40
C ARG A 286 12.26 -7.90 9.78
N ARG A 287 13.38 -7.77 10.48
CA ARG A 287 14.31 -8.89 10.75
C ARG A 287 14.21 -9.46 12.16
N GLU A 288 13.27 -9.00 12.99
CA GLU A 288 13.17 -9.31 14.44
C GLU A 288 14.49 -9.11 15.23
N LEU A 289 15.45 -8.43 14.62
CA LEU A 289 16.75 -8.17 15.23
C LEU A 289 16.56 -7.06 16.24
N ARG A 290 16.73 -7.40 17.52
CA ARG A 290 16.63 -6.46 18.64
C ARG A 290 17.39 -5.18 18.30
N ASP A 291 16.63 -4.08 18.32
CA ASP A 291 16.92 -2.64 18.30
C ASP A 291 18.37 -2.18 18.54
N VAL A 292 19.13 -2.90 19.37
CA VAL A 292 20.53 -2.63 19.74
C VAL A 292 21.47 -2.53 18.53
N ARG A 293 21.39 -3.45 17.56
CA ARG A 293 22.33 -3.46 16.42
C ARG A 293 22.07 -2.33 15.43
N ALA A 294 20.79 -2.04 15.19
CA ALA A 294 20.34 -0.90 14.38
C ALA A 294 20.81 0.42 14.98
N ARG A 295 20.70 0.60 16.31
CA ARG A 295 21.18 1.78 17.05
C ARG A 295 22.66 1.98 16.88
N ALA A 296 23.44 0.93 17.17
CA ALA A 296 24.89 0.99 17.09
C ALA A 296 25.38 1.26 15.67
N ALA A 297 24.69 0.77 14.64
CA ALA A 297 25.02 1.05 13.25
C ALA A 297 24.76 2.53 12.89
N LEU A 298 23.59 3.06 13.25
CA LEU A 298 23.22 4.45 12.95
C LEU A 298 24.07 5.47 13.73
N ALA A 299 24.36 5.21 15.01
CA ALA A 299 25.24 6.06 15.81
C ALA A 299 26.67 6.10 15.25
N ARG A 300 27.21 4.97 14.80
CA ARG A 300 28.54 4.92 14.15
C ARG A 300 28.54 5.67 12.83
N PHE A 301 27.48 5.52 12.02
CA PHE A 301 27.33 6.21 10.75
C PHE A 301 27.33 7.73 10.93
N PHE A 302 26.50 8.26 11.82
CA PHE A 302 26.45 9.70 12.08
C PHE A 302 27.74 10.25 12.69
N ASN A 303 28.38 9.51 13.60
CA ASN A 303 29.69 9.89 14.13
C ASN A 303 30.76 9.95 13.03
N ALA A 304 30.75 9.02 12.07
CA ALA A 304 31.69 9.04 10.95
C ALA A 304 31.49 10.28 10.07
N LEU A 305 30.25 10.71 9.83
CA LEU A 305 29.94 11.92 9.07
C LEU A 305 30.40 13.20 9.79
N VAL A 306 30.25 13.25 11.12
CA VAL A 306 30.76 14.36 11.94
C VAL A 306 32.29 14.41 11.92
N VAL A 307 32.97 13.27 12.12
CA VAL A 307 34.45 13.20 12.06
C VAL A 307 34.97 13.57 10.68
N ALA A 308 34.23 13.22 9.64
CA ALA A 308 34.52 13.58 8.26
C ALA A 308 34.21 15.05 7.93
N GLY A 309 33.72 15.85 8.88
CA GLY A 309 33.36 17.25 8.64
C GLY A 309 32.28 17.42 7.58
N VAL A 310 31.41 16.42 7.41
CA VAL A 310 30.24 16.50 6.53
C VAL A 310 29.17 17.36 7.19
N PHE A 311 29.00 17.20 8.51
CA PHE A 311 28.05 17.95 9.32
C PHE A 311 28.70 18.38 10.63
N GLU A 312 28.29 19.54 11.16
CA GLU A 312 28.59 19.85 12.56
C GLU A 312 27.73 18.98 13.47
N ARG A 313 28.32 18.56 14.60
CA ARG A 313 27.61 17.73 15.59
C ARG A 313 26.35 18.42 16.12
N ALA A 314 26.40 19.75 16.25
CA ALA A 314 25.27 20.55 16.70
C ALA A 314 24.10 20.49 15.71
N ASP A 315 24.37 20.69 14.42
CA ASP A 315 23.34 20.68 13.39
C ASP A 315 22.68 19.31 13.25
N LEU A 316 23.49 18.24 13.26
CA LEU A 316 23.01 16.86 13.24
C LEU A 316 22.04 16.59 14.40
N ARG A 317 22.39 17.08 15.59
CA ARG A 317 21.57 16.92 16.78
C ARG A 317 20.23 17.64 16.64
N THR A 318 20.26 18.89 16.21
CA THR A 318 19.05 19.71 16.01
C THR A 318 18.13 19.03 15.00
N SER A 319 18.64 18.60 13.85
CA SER A 319 17.85 17.91 12.84
C SER A 319 17.29 16.56 13.29
N LEU A 320 18.03 15.78 14.09
CA LEU A 320 17.51 14.55 14.70
C LEU A 320 16.39 14.84 15.71
N GLN A 321 16.53 15.90 16.49
CA GLN A 321 15.52 16.30 17.46
C GLN A 321 14.22 16.74 16.76
N GLU A 322 14.32 17.60 15.75
CA GLU A 322 13.18 18.02 14.93
C GLU A 322 12.48 16.83 14.24
N LEU A 323 13.26 15.85 13.76
CA LEU A 323 12.70 14.62 13.19
C LEU A 323 11.89 13.85 14.24
N PHE A 324 12.46 13.61 15.42
CA PHE A 324 11.81 12.81 16.46
C PHE A 324 10.64 13.50 17.15
N GLU A 325 10.52 14.83 17.02
CA GLU A 325 9.38 15.62 17.48
C GLU A 325 8.29 15.79 16.40
N SER A 326 8.53 15.32 15.17
CA SER A 326 7.57 15.47 14.06
C SER A 326 6.36 14.53 14.18
N GLU A 327 5.21 14.99 13.66
CA GLU A 327 3.99 14.16 13.55
C GLU A 327 4.24 12.89 12.72
N GLU A 328 5.05 12.99 11.66
CA GLU A 328 5.44 11.87 10.79
C GLU A 328 6.17 10.76 11.60
N TRP A 329 7.06 11.16 12.51
CA TRP A 329 7.75 10.22 13.39
C TRP A 329 6.82 9.64 14.45
N ALA A 330 5.90 10.44 14.99
CA ALA A 330 4.92 9.98 15.97
C ALA A 330 4.01 8.88 15.38
N ASP A 331 3.53 9.08 14.15
CA ASP A 331 2.74 8.09 13.42
C ASP A 331 3.55 6.80 13.18
N PHE A 332 4.78 6.93 12.69
CA PHE A 332 5.68 5.79 12.49
C PHE A 332 5.98 5.02 13.79
N ALA A 333 6.22 5.73 14.89
CA ALA A 333 6.57 5.14 16.18
C ALA A 333 5.38 4.48 16.89
N MET A 334 4.15 4.93 16.66
CA MET A 334 2.96 4.34 17.28
C MET A 334 2.35 3.21 16.46
N GLU A 335 2.31 3.33 15.13
CA GLU A 335 1.58 2.40 14.26
C GLU A 335 2.50 1.28 13.72
N ASP A 336 3.74 1.60 13.31
CA ASP A 336 4.61 0.67 12.57
C ASP A 336 5.70 0.03 13.46
N VAL A 337 6.29 0.79 14.38
CA VAL A 337 7.41 0.33 15.22
C VAL A 337 7.28 0.84 16.68
N PRO A 338 6.53 0.15 17.56
CA PRO A 338 6.23 0.59 18.94
C PRO A 338 7.45 0.91 19.82
N TYR A 339 8.63 0.42 19.46
CA TYR A 339 9.88 0.63 20.20
C TYR A 339 10.72 1.81 19.69
N ALA A 340 10.33 2.46 18.59
CA ALA A 340 11.09 3.53 17.94
C ALA A 340 11.33 4.74 18.85
N ALA A 341 10.38 5.08 19.74
CA ALA A 341 10.57 6.13 20.74
C ALA A 341 11.65 5.79 21.78
N GLY A 342 11.78 4.51 22.15
CA GLY A 342 12.86 4.03 23.02
C GLY A 342 14.23 4.13 22.34
N TYR A 343 14.28 3.77 21.06
CA TYR A 343 15.48 3.89 20.24
C TYR A 343 15.94 5.34 20.07
N ALA A 344 15.03 6.23 19.67
CA ALA A 344 15.35 7.63 19.37
C ALA A 344 16.05 8.30 20.56
N ARG A 345 15.52 8.07 21.77
CA ARG A 345 16.13 8.54 23.02
C ARG A 345 17.55 7.99 23.23
N GLU A 346 17.79 6.73 22.90
CA GLU A 346 19.10 6.11 23.10
C GLU A 346 20.12 6.49 22.01
N LEU A 347 19.68 6.64 20.76
CA LEU A 347 20.51 7.20 19.69
C LEU A 347 21.01 8.60 20.06
N MET A 348 20.12 9.46 20.56
CA MET A 348 20.47 10.82 20.97
C MET A 348 21.51 10.85 22.11
N LYS A 349 21.54 9.84 22.99
CA LYS A 349 22.58 9.69 24.03
C LYS A 349 23.92 9.18 23.49
N GLN A 350 23.94 8.44 22.40
CA GLN A 350 25.18 7.94 21.80
C GLN A 350 25.88 8.98 20.90
N LEU A 351 25.17 10.07 20.59
CA LEU A 351 25.66 11.18 19.78
C LEU A 351 26.09 12.40 20.62
N THR A 352 25.82 12.40 21.93
CA THR A 352 26.51 13.25 22.94
C THR A 352 27.91 12.72 23.17
#